data_AF-A0A2T0FIB7-F1
#
_entry.id   AF-A0A2T0FIB7-F1
#
_cell.length_a   1.000
_cell.length_b   1.000
_cell.length_c   1.000
_cell.angle_alpha   90.00
_cell.angle_beta   90.00
_cell.angle_gamma   90.00
#
_symmetry.space_group_name_H-M   'P 1'
#
loop_
_entity.id
_entity.type
_entity.pdbx_description
1 polymer ?
#
loop_
_entity_poly.entity_id
_entity_poly.type
_entity_poly.pdbx_seq_one_letter_code
_entity_poly.pdbx_strand_id
1 'polypeptide(L)'
;MKNLAALAQLKRVFPNKHALYERIDTLLAHGSVLRVGIVPLASSRSDIKRVLESLIEDPLNDGDWFPTFRARALTKDVIVSQSSSFDYIETRNSALEYPVPFTGPPIEYVEVSNPQDSREHLAKCALILYASTNPAEALRAPIATAHPHLLVLDSLRLLQASSDAPSNSNEVVISTELAARGNELLRESPKNITPYLDLYRKSNVATLKQRFDPTKVRVQLLDSVFKTCDGLVAADGPDQAINREVSELRTAWAVSAHRELQGRLIPALEKLLYKKLAWYKLYARTDDVEATTVAVLNQAQLPQSNRELEYIIGRVDKAVTTIPSNEKPSQSPISTANVLSAAAAVKLQNNALKAVLTALSVQIPISLCAVGGWYFAECTAYSMGALAGLGLVVGLQRLQKMWLKAAKNYEKTVIDLTRTSITETETQIWDMYEERVARRRQELATQEHALAEVKKEVYDQN
;
A
#
# COMPACT_ATOMS: atom_id res chain seq x y z
N MET A 1 19.02 31.01 5.11
CA MET A 1 17.88 31.39 5.98
C MET A 1 16.53 31.52 5.24
N LYS A 2 16.36 30.99 4.01
CA LYS A 2 15.05 30.95 3.31
C LYS A 2 14.51 29.53 3.01
N ASN A 3 15.29 28.48 3.28
CA ASN A 3 15.05 27.10 2.81
C ASN A 3 13.99 26.29 3.60
N LEU A 4 13.40 26.82 4.67
CA LEU A 4 12.46 26.05 5.51
C LEU A 4 11.10 25.85 4.85
N ALA A 5 10.58 26.89 4.17
CA ALA A 5 9.27 26.81 3.53
C ALA A 5 9.29 25.80 2.37
N ALA A 6 10.38 25.80 1.59
CA ALA A 6 10.58 24.89 0.47
C ALA A 6 10.75 23.43 0.90
N LEU A 7 11.51 23.15 1.97
CA LEU A 7 11.61 21.80 2.54
C LEU A 7 10.27 21.31 3.12
N ALA A 8 9.47 22.21 3.73
CA ALA A 8 8.14 21.86 4.21
C ALA A 8 7.15 21.56 3.06
N GLN A 9 7.35 22.15 1.87
CA GLN A 9 6.57 21.84 0.67
C GLN A 9 6.77 20.39 0.22
N LEU A 10 7.99 19.83 0.35
CA LEU A 10 8.25 18.42 0.02
C LEU A 10 7.38 17.46 0.85
N LYS A 11 7.08 17.77 2.12
CA LYS A 11 6.19 16.95 2.96
C LYS A 11 4.76 16.89 2.45
N ARG A 12 4.29 17.94 1.79
CA ARG A 12 2.92 17.99 1.23
C ARG A 12 2.80 17.16 -0.04
N VAL A 13 3.88 17.05 -0.79
CA VAL A 13 3.89 16.51 -2.16
C VAL A 13 4.38 15.05 -2.18
N PHE A 14 5.25 14.65 -1.26
CA PHE A 14 5.78 13.29 -1.15
C PHE A 14 5.15 12.49 -0.01
N PRO A 15 4.92 11.18 -0.16
CA PRO A 15 4.47 10.31 0.93
C PRO A 15 5.58 10.05 1.96
N ASN A 16 5.20 9.72 3.20
CA ASN A 16 6.17 9.34 4.24
C ASN A 16 6.69 7.91 4.04
N LYS A 17 7.58 7.72 3.07
CA LYS A 17 8.36 6.48 2.90
C LYS A 17 9.78 6.70 3.40
N HIS A 18 10.42 5.66 3.93
CA HIS A 18 11.83 5.70 4.36
C HIS A 18 12.16 6.84 5.35
N ALA A 19 11.29 7.10 6.33
CA ALA A 19 11.48 8.16 7.33
C ALA A 19 11.77 9.55 6.71
N LEU A 20 11.18 9.86 5.55
CA LEU A 20 11.40 11.12 4.85
C LEU A 20 10.94 12.31 5.71
N TYR A 21 9.79 12.18 6.38
CA TYR A 21 9.23 13.29 7.15
C TYR A 21 10.07 13.61 8.39
N GLU A 22 10.58 12.57 9.06
CA GLU A 22 11.46 12.70 10.23
C GLU A 22 12.75 13.43 9.85
N ARG A 23 13.38 13.04 8.74
CA ARG A 23 14.58 13.71 8.23
C ARG A 23 14.32 15.16 7.85
N ILE A 24 13.19 15.45 7.22
CA ILE A 24 12.81 16.85 6.93
C ILE A 24 12.58 17.61 8.25
N ASP A 25 11.93 17.04 9.26
CA ASP A 25 11.75 17.71 10.55
C ASP A 25 13.08 18.03 11.25
N THR A 26 14.05 17.12 11.19
CA THR A 26 15.40 17.38 11.73
C THR A 26 16.11 18.52 10.99
N LEU A 27 15.87 18.70 9.69
CA LEU A 27 16.37 19.85 8.93
C LEU A 27 15.60 21.14 9.25
N LEU A 28 14.30 21.04 9.54
CA LEU A 28 13.43 22.19 9.82
C LEU A 28 13.59 22.74 11.23
N ALA A 29 14.02 21.91 12.20
CA ALA A 29 14.22 22.28 13.59
C ALA A 29 15.39 23.28 13.74
N HIS A 30 15.12 24.56 13.48
CA HIS A 30 16.08 25.65 13.62
C HIS A 30 16.64 25.75 15.06
N GLY A 31 17.95 25.99 15.17
CA GLY A 31 18.64 26.13 16.46
C GLY A 31 18.80 24.84 17.26
N SER A 32 18.23 23.71 16.81
CA SER A 32 18.47 22.43 17.48
C SER A 32 19.92 21.99 17.30
N VAL A 33 20.50 21.57 18.41
CA VAL A 33 21.84 20.98 18.47
C VAL A 33 21.85 19.72 17.60
N LEU A 34 22.89 19.53 16.80
CA LEU A 34 22.98 18.38 15.89
C LEU A 34 22.95 17.09 16.71
N ARG A 35 21.96 16.22 16.49
CA ARG A 35 21.88 14.92 17.18
C ARG A 35 22.54 13.82 16.38
N VAL A 36 23.42 13.08 17.04
CA VAL A 36 24.09 11.91 16.49
C VAL A 36 23.71 10.69 17.32
N GLY A 37 23.05 9.72 16.70
CA GLY A 37 22.66 8.47 17.35
C GLY A 37 23.80 7.46 17.30
N ILE A 38 24.07 6.76 18.40
CA ILE A 38 25.01 5.64 18.48
C ILE A 38 24.21 4.38 18.75
N VAL A 39 24.26 3.46 17.78
CA VAL A 39 23.50 2.22 17.78
C VAL A 39 24.44 1.02 17.81
N PRO A 40 24.21 0.06 18.72
CA PRO A 40 24.96 -1.17 18.73
C PRO A 40 24.61 -2.08 17.55
N LEU A 41 25.62 -2.52 16.80
CA LEU A 41 25.49 -3.48 15.70
C LEU A 41 26.31 -4.74 16.00
N ALA A 42 25.66 -5.90 16.08
CA ALA A 42 26.31 -7.19 16.34
C ALA A 42 27.26 -7.18 17.55
N SER A 43 26.98 -6.36 18.56
CA SER A 43 27.82 -6.15 19.73
C SER A 43 26.97 -5.67 20.89
N SER A 44 27.44 -5.88 22.11
CA SER A 44 26.72 -5.43 23.30
C SER A 44 26.92 -3.93 23.51
N ARG A 45 25.94 -3.29 24.16
CA ARG A 45 26.07 -1.87 24.53
C ARG A 45 27.25 -1.61 25.45
N SER A 46 27.59 -2.55 26.33
CA SER A 46 28.75 -2.42 27.23
C SER A 46 30.08 -2.34 26.49
N ASP A 47 30.16 -2.89 25.29
CA ASP A 47 31.38 -2.83 24.47
C ASP A 47 31.48 -1.48 23.74
N ILE A 48 30.32 -0.94 23.33
CA ILE A 48 30.22 0.28 22.52
C ILE A 48 30.23 1.54 23.34
N LYS A 49 29.92 1.46 24.64
CA LYS A 49 29.96 2.62 25.56
C LYS A 49 31.28 3.38 25.49
N ARG A 50 32.39 2.67 25.19
CA ARG A 50 33.74 3.22 25.02
C ARG A 50 33.88 4.14 23.80
N VAL A 51 33.09 3.91 22.75
CA VAL A 51 33.07 4.77 21.55
C VAL A 51 32.59 6.17 21.94
N LEU A 52 31.44 6.26 22.62
CA LEU A 52 30.93 7.54 23.12
C LEU A 52 31.89 8.21 24.10
N GLU A 53 32.48 7.43 25.02
CA GLU A 53 33.50 7.92 25.95
C GLU A 53 34.67 8.55 25.19
N SER A 54 35.23 7.87 24.18
CA SER A 54 36.35 8.38 23.38
C SER A 54 36.04 9.64 22.57
N LEU A 55 34.77 9.86 22.23
CA LEU A 55 34.33 11.05 21.50
C LEU A 55 34.27 12.29 22.40
N ILE A 56 33.81 12.11 23.63
CA ILE A 56 33.54 13.19 24.59
C ILE A 56 34.76 13.46 25.50
N GLU A 57 35.61 12.46 25.72
CA GLU A 57 36.76 12.58 26.62
C GLU A 57 37.68 13.73 26.22
N ASP A 58 37.85 14.66 27.15
CA ASP A 58 38.84 15.72 27.12
C ASP A 58 39.82 15.49 28.29
N PRO A 59 41.06 15.08 28.00
CA PRO A 59 42.02 14.73 29.05
C PRO A 59 42.58 15.96 29.79
N LEU A 60 42.34 17.18 29.30
CA LEU A 60 42.79 18.42 29.95
C LEU A 60 41.71 19.04 30.85
N ASN A 61 40.47 18.57 30.74
CA ASN A 61 39.37 19.01 31.57
C ASN A 61 39.26 18.09 32.81
N ASP A 62 39.88 18.50 33.92
CA ASP A 62 40.01 17.76 35.19
C ASP A 62 38.69 17.64 36.00
N GLY A 63 37.53 17.74 35.35
CA GLY A 63 36.25 17.69 36.05
C GLY A 63 35.89 16.28 36.55
N ASP A 64 35.40 16.19 37.80
CA ASP A 64 34.89 14.97 38.47
C ASP A 64 33.71 14.28 37.74
N TRP A 65 33.24 14.86 36.63
CA TRP A 65 32.11 14.38 35.85
C TRP A 65 32.44 13.12 35.04
N PHE A 66 33.66 12.96 34.52
CA PHE A 66 33.98 11.88 33.58
C PHE A 66 33.95 10.48 34.24
N PRO A 67 34.50 10.26 35.45
CA PRO A 67 34.35 9.00 36.17
C PRO A 67 32.88 8.67 36.46
N THR A 68 32.09 9.68 36.82
CA THR A 68 30.64 9.56 37.10
C THR A 68 29.88 9.13 35.84
N PHE A 69 30.20 9.73 34.68
CA PHE A 69 29.62 9.36 33.39
C PHE A 69 30.01 7.94 32.94
N ARG A 70 31.24 7.49 33.22
CA ARG A 70 31.70 6.13 32.91
C ARG A 70 30.95 5.07 33.71
N ALA A 71 30.50 5.41 34.92
CA ALA A 71 29.71 4.55 35.80
C ALA A 71 28.20 4.56 35.50
N ARG A 72 27.76 5.16 34.38
CA ARG A 72 26.33 5.27 34.02
C ARG A 72 25.64 3.92 33.85
N ALA A 73 24.34 3.90 34.14
CA ALA A 73 23.48 2.75 33.88
C ALA A 73 23.14 2.62 32.39
N LEU A 74 23.28 1.40 31.84
CA LEU A 74 23.03 1.10 30.43
C LEU A 74 21.63 0.51 30.19
N THR A 75 20.69 0.71 31.12
CA THR A 75 19.31 0.18 31.04
C THR A 75 18.37 1.05 30.23
N LYS A 76 18.62 2.37 30.18
CA LYS A 76 17.83 3.37 29.43
C LYS A 76 18.68 4.05 28.37
N ASP A 77 18.05 4.72 27.42
CA ASP A 77 18.77 5.54 26.43
C ASP A 77 19.51 6.68 27.13
N VAL A 78 20.71 7.02 26.63
CA VAL A 78 21.54 8.06 27.22
C VAL A 78 21.68 9.19 26.21
N ILE A 79 21.25 10.38 26.59
CA ILE A 79 21.37 11.60 25.79
C ILE A 79 22.46 12.43 26.45
N VAL A 80 23.50 12.79 25.71
CA VAL A 80 24.58 13.66 26.18
C VAL A 80 24.49 14.99 25.48
N SER A 81 24.26 16.05 26.24
CA SER A 81 24.18 17.43 25.76
C SER A 81 25.41 18.22 26.20
N GLN A 82 25.83 19.17 25.39
CA GLN A 82 26.93 20.06 25.75
C GLN A 82 26.44 21.14 26.73
N SER A 83 27.11 21.28 27.87
CA SER A 83 26.79 22.25 28.92
C SER A 83 28.06 22.84 29.51
N SER A 84 28.00 24.02 30.13
CA SER A 84 29.14 24.61 30.85
C SER A 84 29.49 23.88 32.15
N SER A 85 28.52 23.15 32.73
CA SER A 85 28.64 22.47 34.02
C SER A 85 27.90 21.13 34.03
N PHE A 86 28.39 20.22 34.87
CA PHE A 86 27.79 18.92 35.16
C PHE A 86 27.00 19.02 36.48
N ASP A 87 25.82 19.64 36.44
CA ASP A 87 25.07 19.96 37.67
C ASP A 87 23.99 18.94 38.02
N TYR A 88 23.37 18.29 37.03
CA TYR A 88 22.20 17.44 37.24
C TYR A 88 21.99 16.42 36.11
N ILE A 89 21.54 15.21 36.47
CA ILE A 89 21.19 14.14 35.53
C ILE A 89 19.66 14.07 35.45
N GLU A 90 19.09 14.45 34.29
CA GLU A 90 17.64 14.35 34.12
C GLU A 90 17.25 12.90 33.82
N THR A 91 16.46 12.31 34.70
CA THR A 91 15.94 10.95 34.48
C THR A 91 14.50 11.03 33.99
N ARG A 92 14.30 10.80 32.69
CA ARG A 92 12.97 10.55 32.13
C ARG A 92 12.66 9.06 32.16
N ASN A 93 11.38 8.72 31.95
CA ASN A 93 10.96 7.32 31.93
C ASN A 93 11.70 6.52 30.84
N SER A 94 12.01 7.14 29.69
CA SER A 94 12.67 6.51 28.54
C SER A 94 14.17 6.82 28.39
N ALA A 95 14.69 7.92 28.95
CA ALA A 95 16.07 8.37 28.72
C ALA A 95 16.72 9.02 29.96
N LEU A 96 18.05 8.99 29.99
CA LEU A 96 18.92 9.69 30.94
C LEU A 96 19.63 10.82 30.19
N GLU A 97 19.44 12.08 30.61
CA GLU A 97 20.11 13.24 30.01
C GLU A 97 21.30 13.66 30.86
N TYR A 98 22.48 13.71 30.24
CA TYR A 98 23.75 14.09 30.85
C TYR A 98 24.26 15.39 30.21
N PRO A 99 24.11 16.55 30.89
CA PRO A 99 24.75 17.79 30.47
C PRO A 99 26.24 17.74 30.83
N VAL A 100 27.12 17.75 29.84
CA VAL A 100 28.56 17.53 30.02
C VAL A 100 29.39 18.68 29.41
N PRO A 101 30.42 19.18 30.11
CA PRO A 101 31.37 20.13 29.56
C PRO A 101 32.44 19.40 28.73
N PHE A 102 32.15 19.19 27.45
CA PHE A 102 33.13 18.67 26.49
C PHE A 102 33.48 19.70 25.41
N THR A 103 34.72 19.65 24.93
CA THR A 103 35.23 20.53 23.88
C THR A 103 34.83 20.01 22.50
N GLY A 104 34.14 20.82 21.70
CA GLY A 104 33.75 20.45 20.35
C GLY A 104 32.62 21.30 19.79
N PRO A 105 32.19 21.03 18.54
CA PRO A 105 30.98 21.62 17.98
C PRO A 105 29.76 21.27 18.84
N PRO A 106 28.71 22.12 18.85
CA PRO A 106 27.47 21.86 19.57
C PRO A 106 26.75 20.66 18.96
N ILE A 107 26.96 19.49 19.56
CA ILE A 107 26.42 18.19 19.16
C ILE A 107 25.81 17.52 20.38
N GLU A 108 24.66 16.90 20.19
CA GLU A 108 24.02 16.01 21.16
C GLU A 108 24.26 14.56 20.73
N TYR A 109 24.79 13.73 21.63
CA TYR A 109 24.96 12.31 21.35
C TYR A 109 23.82 11.51 21.99
N VAL A 110 23.27 10.56 21.27
CA VAL A 110 22.20 9.68 21.76
C VAL A 110 22.69 8.24 21.69
N GLU A 111 23.04 7.67 22.84
CA GLU A 111 23.38 6.25 22.95
C GLU A 111 22.11 5.43 23.18
N VAL A 112 21.82 4.55 22.24
CA VAL A 112 20.59 3.76 22.23
C VAL A 112 20.78 2.41 22.92
N SER A 113 19.81 2.05 23.77
CA SER A 113 19.73 0.74 24.41
C SER A 113 19.29 -0.35 23.44
N ASN A 114 18.15 -0.16 22.78
CA ASN A 114 17.61 -1.07 21.77
C ASN A 114 17.10 -0.27 20.56
N PRO A 115 17.62 -0.50 19.33
CA PRO A 115 17.21 0.26 18.15
C PRO A 115 15.72 0.17 17.82
N GLN A 116 15.02 -0.88 18.25
CA GLN A 116 13.58 -1.01 18.01
C GLN A 116 12.72 -0.18 18.97
N ASP A 117 13.13 -0.07 20.23
CA ASP A 117 12.38 0.65 21.27
C ASP A 117 12.67 2.15 21.21
N SER A 118 13.87 2.53 20.77
CA SER A 118 14.37 3.91 20.76
C SER A 118 14.11 4.67 19.44
N ARG A 119 13.12 4.23 18.64
CA ARG A 119 12.82 4.84 17.33
C ARG A 119 12.53 6.33 17.41
N GLU A 120 11.84 6.79 18.44
CA GLU A 120 11.52 8.22 18.64
C GLU A 120 12.77 9.10 18.85
N HIS A 121 13.80 8.53 19.48
CA HIS A 121 15.07 9.21 19.70
C HIS A 121 15.94 9.18 18.44
N LEU A 122 15.95 8.04 17.73
CA LEU A 122 16.65 7.88 16.45
C LEU A 122 16.06 8.73 15.32
N ALA A 123 14.73 8.90 15.28
CA ALA A 123 14.04 9.76 14.31
C ALA A 123 14.49 11.22 14.37
N LYS A 124 15.01 11.66 15.53
CA LYS A 124 15.50 13.03 15.74
C LYS A 124 16.99 13.18 15.42
N CYS A 125 17.69 12.10 15.05
CA CYS A 125 19.12 12.10 14.78
C CYS A 125 19.40 12.47 13.31
N ALA A 126 20.35 13.37 13.10
CA ALA A 126 20.80 13.76 11.77
C ALA A 126 21.77 12.74 11.15
N LEU A 127 22.51 12.00 11.99
CA LEU A 127 23.46 10.97 11.61
C LEU A 127 23.36 9.79 12.58
N ILE A 128 23.42 8.56 12.06
CA ILE A 128 23.41 7.33 12.87
C ILE A 128 24.76 6.62 12.74
N LEU A 129 25.43 6.43 13.88
CA LEU A 129 26.64 5.66 14.01
C LEU A 129 26.28 4.22 14.38
N TYR A 130 26.61 3.28 13.51
CA TYR A 130 26.57 1.86 13.84
C TYR A 130 27.94 1.46 14.35
N ALA A 131 28.05 1.20 15.65
CA ALA A 131 29.31 0.77 16.25
C ALA A 131 29.32 -0.75 16.44
N SER A 132 30.47 -1.37 16.23
CA SER A 132 30.67 -2.80 16.48
C SER A 132 32.10 -3.12 16.89
N THR A 133 32.27 -4.04 17.83
CA THR A 133 33.57 -4.64 18.18
C THR A 133 33.84 -5.92 17.39
N ASN A 134 32.82 -6.51 16.75
CA ASN A 134 32.94 -7.70 15.91
C ASN A 134 32.82 -7.35 14.41
N PRO A 135 33.94 -7.07 13.72
CA PRO A 135 33.89 -6.59 12.35
C PRO A 135 33.36 -7.62 11.35
N ALA A 136 33.60 -8.91 11.58
CA ALA A 136 33.19 -9.97 10.66
C ALA A 136 31.67 -10.11 10.59
N GLU A 137 30.98 -9.85 11.70
CA GLU A 137 29.53 -9.91 11.79
C GLU A 137 28.90 -8.56 11.39
N ALA A 138 29.51 -7.44 11.79
CA ALA A 138 29.05 -6.11 11.43
C ALA A 138 29.02 -5.86 9.91
N LEU A 139 30.03 -6.32 9.18
CA LEU A 139 30.07 -6.18 7.71
C LEU A 139 29.04 -7.05 6.99
N ARG A 140 28.51 -8.09 7.63
CA ARG A 140 27.46 -8.96 7.09
C ARG A 140 26.06 -8.51 7.52
N ALA A 141 25.96 -7.72 8.58
CA ALA A 141 24.69 -7.29 9.13
C ALA A 141 24.05 -6.22 8.23
N PRO A 142 22.79 -6.41 7.77
CA PRO A 142 22.12 -5.42 6.94
C PRO A 142 21.77 -4.17 7.75
N ILE A 143 22.20 -3.01 7.28
CA ILE A 143 21.84 -1.71 7.85
C ILE A 143 20.58 -1.20 7.13
N ALA A 144 19.42 -1.36 7.77
CA ALA A 144 18.13 -0.97 7.21
C ALA A 144 17.74 0.47 7.64
N THR A 145 18.53 1.48 7.27
CA THR A 145 18.18 2.89 7.54
C THR A 145 18.36 3.81 6.35
N ALA A 146 17.39 4.69 6.17
CA ALA A 146 17.45 5.77 5.18
C ALA A 146 18.12 7.05 5.72
N HIS A 147 18.37 7.12 7.03
CA HIS A 147 19.19 8.16 7.62
C HIS A 147 20.64 8.04 7.15
N PRO A 148 21.37 9.15 7.01
CA PRO A 148 22.82 9.12 6.85
C PRO A 148 23.41 8.27 7.97
N HIS A 149 24.31 7.35 7.61
CA HIS A 149 24.91 6.45 8.58
C HIS A 149 26.40 6.27 8.35
N LEU A 150 27.10 5.94 9.43
CA LEU A 150 28.51 5.64 9.44
C LEU A 150 28.73 4.33 10.22
N LEU A 151 29.46 3.39 9.64
CA LEU A 151 29.86 2.16 10.30
C LEU A 151 31.20 2.37 11.00
N VAL A 152 31.22 2.24 12.32
CA VAL A 152 32.39 2.38 13.18
C VAL A 152 32.80 1.00 13.68
N LEU A 153 33.99 0.56 13.29
CA LEU A 153 34.55 -0.73 13.71
C LEU A 153 35.63 -0.49 14.76
N ASP A 154 35.37 -0.90 16.00
CA ASP A 154 36.34 -0.83 17.08
C ASP A 154 37.17 -2.11 17.12
N SER A 155 38.30 -2.11 16.42
CA SER A 155 39.18 -3.29 16.32
C SER A 155 40.64 -2.90 16.12
N LEU A 156 41.45 -3.19 17.13
CA LEU A 156 42.91 -2.99 17.08
C LEU A 156 43.56 -3.81 15.95
N ARG A 157 43.08 -5.03 15.71
CA ARG A 157 43.64 -5.94 14.71
C ARG A 157 43.47 -5.40 13.29
N LEU A 158 42.28 -4.88 13.00
CA LEU A 158 41.99 -4.30 11.70
C LEU A 158 42.76 -2.99 11.49
N LEU A 159 42.84 -2.16 12.52
CA LEU A 159 43.55 -0.89 12.45
C LEU A 159 45.06 -1.06 12.18
N GLN A 160 45.66 -2.13 12.71
CA GLN A 160 47.06 -2.48 12.46
C GLN A 160 47.27 -3.16 11.09
N ALA A 161 46.25 -3.86 10.58
CA ALA A 161 46.29 -4.51 9.28
C ALA A 161 45.96 -3.55 8.12
N SER A 162 45.20 -2.49 8.36
CA SER A 162 44.86 -1.45 7.38
C SER A 162 46.00 -0.44 7.24
N SER A 163 47.04 -0.80 6.47
CA SER A 163 48.02 0.17 5.96
C SER A 163 47.48 0.99 4.78
N ASP A 164 46.36 0.56 4.18
CA ASP A 164 45.66 1.25 3.11
C ASP A 164 44.30 1.79 3.61
N ALA A 165 43.94 2.98 3.11
CA ALA A 165 42.72 3.71 3.46
C ALA A 165 41.44 2.85 3.29
N PRO A 166 40.38 3.11 4.08
CA PRO A 166 39.14 2.37 3.98
C PRO A 166 38.57 2.41 2.56
N SER A 167 38.24 1.24 2.01
CA SER A 167 37.71 1.06 0.66
C SER A 167 36.30 1.68 0.45
N ASN A 168 35.59 1.95 1.54
CA ASN A 168 34.24 2.54 1.54
C ASN A 168 34.22 3.87 2.31
N SER A 169 33.58 4.90 1.75
CA SER A 169 33.51 6.25 2.33
C SER A 169 32.77 6.35 3.67
N ASN A 170 31.95 5.33 3.98
CA ASN A 170 31.05 5.27 5.13
C ASN A 170 31.57 4.39 6.28
N GLU A 171 32.78 3.83 6.14
CA GLU A 171 33.40 2.96 7.14
C GLU A 171 34.57 3.66 7.80
N VAL A 172 34.63 3.59 9.14
CA VAL A 172 35.74 4.13 9.93
C VAL A 172 36.18 3.08 10.94
N VAL A 173 37.43 2.67 10.84
CA VAL A 173 38.06 1.79 11.82
C VAL A 173 38.72 2.65 12.89
N ILE A 174 38.40 2.39 14.16
CA ILE A 174 38.97 3.05 15.33
C ILE A 174 39.49 2.02 16.33
N SER A 175 40.27 2.48 17.30
CA SER A 175 40.55 1.70 18.52
C SER A 175 40.28 2.55 19.75
N THR A 176 39.19 2.23 20.46
CA THR A 176 38.84 2.93 21.71
C THR A 176 39.83 2.58 22.84
N GLU A 177 40.43 1.38 22.80
CA GLU A 177 41.40 0.93 23.80
C GLU A 177 42.70 1.75 23.76
N LEU A 178 43.23 2.03 22.56
CA LEU A 178 44.41 2.88 22.41
C LEU A 178 44.11 4.32 22.83
N ALA A 179 42.92 4.83 22.52
CA ALA A 179 42.50 6.17 22.92
C ALA A 179 42.41 6.30 24.44
N ALA A 180 41.73 5.35 25.11
CA ALA A 180 41.61 5.32 26.56
C ALA A 180 42.98 5.21 27.24
N ARG A 181 43.88 4.35 26.73
CA ARG A 181 45.23 4.19 27.28
C ARG A 181 46.06 5.46 27.13
N GLY A 182 45.93 6.16 26.00
CA GLY A 182 46.57 7.46 25.79
C GLY A 182 46.09 8.50 26.81
N ASN A 183 44.78 8.56 27.03
CA ASN A 183 44.17 9.51 27.97
C ASN A 183 44.58 9.22 29.43
N GLU A 184 44.68 7.95 29.83
CA GLU A 184 45.20 7.54 31.14
C GLU A 184 46.65 8.03 31.36
N LEU A 185 47.53 7.82 30.38
CA LEU A 185 48.93 8.26 30.47
C LEU A 185 49.07 9.78 30.63
N LEU A 186 48.20 10.54 29.94
CA LEU A 186 48.20 11.99 30.04
C LEU A 186 47.68 12.48 31.40
N ARG A 187 46.70 11.79 32.00
CA ARG A 187 46.22 12.06 33.36
C ARG A 187 47.27 11.77 34.43
N GLU A 188 48.07 10.72 34.26
CA GLU A 188 49.14 10.38 35.23
C GLU A 188 50.23 11.47 35.29
N SER A 189 50.58 12.07 34.15
CA SER A 189 51.51 13.19 34.11
C SER A 189 51.42 13.99 32.81
N PRO A 190 51.44 15.34 32.86
CA PRO A 190 51.52 16.17 31.65
C PRO A 190 52.83 15.97 30.86
N LYS A 191 53.84 15.32 31.45
CA LYS A 191 55.10 14.95 30.77
C LYS A 191 54.91 13.84 29.72
N ASN A 192 53.81 13.10 29.78
CA ASN A 192 53.48 11.99 28.88
C ASN A 192 52.77 12.42 27.59
N ILE A 193 52.89 13.69 27.18
CA ILE A 193 52.20 14.21 26.00
C ILE A 193 52.64 13.53 24.69
N THR A 194 53.93 13.19 24.54
CA THR A 194 54.46 12.52 23.35
C THR A 194 53.86 11.11 23.16
N PRO A 195 53.91 10.20 24.16
CA PRO A 195 53.28 8.90 24.01
C PRO A 195 51.75 8.99 23.87
N TYR A 196 51.11 10.00 24.46
CA TYR A 196 49.69 10.28 24.23
C TYR A 196 49.40 10.61 22.76
N LEU A 197 50.13 11.55 22.15
CA LEU A 197 49.91 11.96 20.77
C LEU A 197 50.13 10.80 19.80
N ASP A 198 51.10 9.92 20.07
CA ASP A 198 51.34 8.73 19.26
C ASP A 198 50.19 7.72 19.35
N LEU A 199 49.67 7.47 20.56
CA LEU A 199 48.51 6.60 20.76
C LEU A 199 47.23 7.20 20.18
N TYR A 200 47.04 8.51 20.29
CA TYR A 200 45.89 9.24 19.73
C TYR A 200 45.90 9.26 18.20
N ARG A 201 47.08 9.39 17.58
CA ARG A 201 47.22 9.22 16.12
C ARG A 201 46.92 7.79 15.70
N LYS A 202 47.46 6.81 16.42
CA LYS A 202 47.25 5.38 16.14
C LYS A 202 45.80 4.95 16.33
N SER A 203 45.03 5.58 17.23
CA SER A 203 43.64 5.21 17.51
C SER A 203 42.65 5.66 16.44
N ASN A 204 43.04 6.57 15.54
CA ASN A 204 42.23 7.12 14.45
C ASN A 204 40.92 7.82 14.90
N VAL A 205 40.78 8.15 16.19
CA VAL A 205 39.59 8.84 16.73
C VAL A 205 39.45 10.27 16.17
N ALA A 206 40.57 10.90 15.81
CA ALA A 206 40.57 12.23 15.17
C ALA A 206 39.80 12.24 13.85
N THR A 207 39.96 11.21 13.01
CA THR A 207 39.24 11.07 11.73
C THR A 207 37.74 10.94 11.96
N LEU A 208 37.34 10.21 13.00
CA LEU A 208 35.94 10.08 13.39
C LEU A 208 35.38 11.45 13.83
N LYS A 209 36.10 12.20 14.69
CA LYS A 209 35.69 13.55 15.12
C LYS A 209 35.53 14.53 13.95
N GLN A 210 36.40 14.45 12.94
CA GLN A 210 36.30 15.29 11.73
C GLN A 210 35.05 15.03 10.88
N ARG A 211 34.43 13.85 10.98
CA ARG A 211 33.18 13.52 10.27
C ARG A 211 31.94 14.18 10.88
N PHE A 212 32.04 14.70 12.11
CA PHE A 212 30.92 15.32 12.82
C PHE A 212 30.81 16.84 12.61
N ASP A 213 31.50 17.40 11.62
CA ASP A 213 31.32 18.81 11.25
C ASP A 213 29.81 19.07 10.95
N PRO A 214 29.14 19.94 11.73
CA PRO A 214 27.70 20.11 11.65
C PRO A 214 27.22 20.60 10.29
N THR A 215 28.06 21.32 9.55
CA THR A 215 27.75 21.77 8.19
C THR A 215 27.71 20.58 7.22
N LYS A 216 28.72 19.71 7.26
CA LYS A 216 28.83 18.52 6.41
C LYS A 216 27.74 17.50 6.70
N VAL A 217 27.43 17.27 7.97
CA VAL A 217 26.35 16.33 8.35
C VAL A 217 24.99 16.81 7.85
N ARG A 218 24.72 18.12 7.93
CA ARG A 218 23.48 18.70 7.38
C ARG A 218 23.38 18.54 5.86
N VAL A 219 24.48 18.73 5.13
CA VAL A 219 24.52 18.49 3.68
C VAL A 219 24.28 17.01 3.35
N GLN A 220 24.90 16.09 4.09
CA GLN A 220 24.66 14.64 3.90
C GLN A 220 23.21 14.25 4.17
N LEU A 221 22.59 14.84 5.18
CA LEU A 221 21.18 14.65 5.50
C LEU A 221 20.28 15.17 4.38
N LEU A 222 20.54 16.37 3.88
CA LEU A 222 19.85 16.96 2.73
C LEU A 222 19.98 16.07 1.48
N ASP A 223 21.19 15.61 1.15
CA ASP A 223 21.44 14.71 0.03
C ASP A 223 20.69 13.38 0.20
N SER A 224 20.57 12.87 1.42
CA SER A 224 19.79 11.65 1.69
C SER A 224 18.29 11.86 1.42
N VAL A 225 17.77 13.04 1.73
CA VAL A 225 16.38 13.43 1.46
C VAL A 225 16.17 13.52 -0.05
N PHE A 226 17.04 14.23 -0.76
CA PHE A 226 16.95 14.34 -2.22
C PHE A 226 17.09 12.99 -2.93
N LYS A 227 18.05 12.14 -2.53
CA LYS A 227 18.18 10.78 -3.06
C LYS A 227 16.92 9.95 -2.83
N THR A 228 16.25 10.13 -1.69
CA THR A 228 14.98 9.44 -1.43
C THR A 228 13.87 9.96 -2.34
N CYS A 229 13.73 11.28 -2.48
CA CYS A 229 12.74 11.89 -3.37
C CYS A 229 12.98 11.48 -4.84
N ASP A 230 14.22 11.56 -5.32
CA ASP A 230 14.61 11.12 -6.66
C ASP A 230 14.30 9.63 -6.88
N GLY A 231 14.59 8.79 -5.88
CA GLY A 231 14.26 7.36 -5.92
C GLY A 231 12.76 7.08 -5.96
N LEU A 232 11.94 7.88 -5.26
CA LEU A 232 10.49 7.77 -5.29
C LEU A 232 9.91 8.20 -6.64
N VAL A 233 10.41 9.29 -7.22
CA VAL A 233 10.00 9.75 -8.56
C VAL A 233 10.37 8.72 -9.63
N ALA A 234 11.60 8.18 -9.57
CA ALA A 234 12.09 7.22 -10.55
C ALA A 234 11.38 5.84 -10.47
N ALA A 235 11.01 5.40 -9.26
CA ALA A 235 10.36 4.11 -9.05
C ALA A 235 8.86 4.11 -9.41
N ASP A 236 8.19 5.26 -9.35
CA ASP A 236 6.74 5.36 -9.49
C ASP A 236 6.30 5.76 -10.93
N GLY A 237 7.20 5.71 -11.92
CA GLY A 237 6.87 5.95 -13.33
C GLY A 237 5.84 4.96 -13.86
N PRO A 238 4.88 5.38 -14.72
CA PRO A 238 3.88 4.47 -15.28
C PRO A 238 4.54 3.50 -16.25
N ASP A 239 4.86 2.30 -15.76
CA ASP A 239 5.55 1.28 -16.53
C ASP A 239 4.71 0.81 -17.71
N GLN A 240 5.36 0.66 -18.87
CA GLN A 240 4.77 -0.05 -20.01
C GLN A 240 4.36 -1.50 -19.64
N ALA A 241 5.01 -2.08 -18.63
CA ALA A 241 4.68 -3.40 -18.08
C ALA A 241 3.29 -3.40 -17.39
N ILE A 242 2.98 -2.38 -16.58
CA ILE A 242 1.67 -2.25 -15.91
C ILE A 242 0.57 -2.12 -16.96
N ASN A 243 0.79 -1.33 -18.01
CA ASN A 243 -0.17 -1.18 -19.10
C ASN A 243 -0.49 -2.53 -19.78
N ARG A 244 0.55 -3.32 -20.05
CA ARG A 244 0.40 -4.68 -20.60
C ARG A 244 -0.38 -5.58 -19.64
N GLU A 245 -0.01 -5.60 -18.37
CA GLU A 245 -0.70 -6.40 -17.35
C GLU A 245 -2.19 -6.06 -17.26
N VAL A 246 -2.54 -4.77 -17.17
CA VAL A 246 -3.94 -4.34 -17.10
C VAL A 246 -4.70 -4.70 -18.38
N SER A 247 -4.07 -4.56 -19.55
CA SER A 247 -4.68 -4.96 -20.82
C SER A 247 -4.93 -6.47 -20.91
N GLU A 248 -4.01 -7.29 -20.39
CA GLU A 248 -4.15 -8.74 -20.31
C GLU A 248 -5.25 -9.14 -19.34
N LEU A 249 -5.30 -8.53 -18.14
CA LEU A 249 -6.36 -8.76 -17.16
C LEU A 249 -7.74 -8.38 -17.71
N ARG A 250 -7.85 -7.25 -18.42
CA ARG A 250 -9.08 -6.80 -19.08
C ARG A 250 -9.57 -7.83 -20.11
N THR A 251 -8.69 -8.25 -21.01
CA THR A 251 -9.06 -9.21 -22.06
C THR A 251 -9.40 -10.59 -21.48
N ALA A 252 -8.64 -11.04 -20.48
CA ALA A 252 -8.91 -12.29 -19.77
C ALA A 252 -10.29 -12.26 -19.09
N TRP A 253 -10.61 -11.15 -18.43
CA TRP A 253 -11.92 -10.93 -17.81
C TRP A 253 -13.06 -10.91 -18.84
N ALA A 254 -12.90 -10.20 -19.96
CA ALA A 254 -13.91 -10.16 -21.01
C ALA A 254 -14.18 -11.56 -21.58
N VAL A 255 -13.14 -12.37 -21.79
CA VAL A 255 -13.26 -13.77 -22.22
C VAL A 255 -13.97 -14.63 -21.16
N SER A 256 -13.62 -14.45 -19.89
CA SER A 256 -14.25 -15.13 -18.75
C SER A 256 -15.74 -14.81 -18.67
N ALA A 257 -16.11 -13.53 -18.79
CA ALA A 257 -17.49 -13.07 -18.77
C ALA A 257 -18.33 -13.61 -19.92
N HIS A 258 -17.78 -13.63 -21.15
CA HIS A 258 -18.46 -14.25 -22.29
C HIS A 258 -18.60 -15.77 -22.13
N ARG A 259 -17.60 -16.44 -21.54
CA ARG A 259 -17.67 -17.87 -21.23
C ARG A 259 -18.72 -18.15 -20.16
N GLU A 260 -18.85 -17.32 -19.13
CA GLU A 260 -19.87 -17.46 -18.09
C GLU A 260 -21.28 -17.18 -18.64
N LEU A 261 -21.44 -16.17 -19.49
CA LEU A 261 -22.67 -15.91 -20.23
C LEU A 261 -23.13 -17.17 -21.01
N GLN A 262 -22.22 -17.77 -21.77
CA GLN A 262 -22.52 -18.96 -22.59
C GLN A 262 -22.69 -20.24 -21.79
N GLY A 263 -21.87 -20.45 -20.75
CA GLY A 263 -21.84 -21.70 -19.99
C GLY A 263 -22.85 -21.76 -18.84
N ARG A 264 -23.26 -20.60 -18.30
CA ARG A 264 -24.12 -20.51 -17.11
C ARG A 264 -25.45 -19.83 -17.42
N LEU A 265 -25.43 -18.60 -17.93
CA LEU A 265 -26.66 -17.82 -18.08
C LEU A 265 -27.57 -18.37 -19.19
N ILE A 266 -27.05 -18.60 -20.40
CA ILE A 266 -27.85 -19.12 -21.51
C ILE A 266 -28.48 -20.48 -21.17
N PRO A 267 -27.75 -21.50 -20.66
CA PRO A 267 -28.35 -22.78 -20.30
C PRO A 267 -29.34 -22.66 -19.13
N ALA A 268 -29.10 -21.75 -18.19
CA ALA A 268 -30.04 -21.49 -17.09
C ALA A 268 -31.35 -20.86 -17.60
N LEU A 269 -31.28 -19.93 -18.55
CA LEU A 269 -32.45 -19.33 -19.20
C LEU A 269 -33.21 -20.37 -20.02
N GLU A 270 -32.52 -21.20 -20.82
CA GLU A 270 -33.17 -22.29 -21.57
C GLU A 270 -33.87 -23.28 -20.63
N LYS A 271 -33.20 -23.70 -19.55
CA LYS A 271 -33.78 -24.59 -18.54
C LYS A 271 -34.97 -23.94 -17.84
N LEU A 272 -34.90 -22.64 -17.56
CA LEU A 272 -36.01 -21.89 -16.99
C LEU A 272 -37.20 -21.88 -17.95
N LEU A 273 -37.02 -21.34 -19.17
CA LEU A 273 -38.11 -21.06 -20.11
C LEU A 273 -38.74 -22.32 -20.71
N TYR A 274 -37.94 -23.35 -21.00
CA TYR A 274 -38.44 -24.54 -21.72
C TYR A 274 -38.71 -25.74 -20.80
N LYS A 275 -38.19 -25.78 -19.56
CA LYS A 275 -38.45 -26.87 -18.60
C LYS A 275 -39.21 -26.43 -17.35
N LYS A 276 -38.77 -25.38 -16.65
CA LYS A 276 -39.44 -24.91 -15.43
C LYS A 276 -40.75 -24.18 -15.74
N LEU A 277 -40.73 -23.32 -16.75
CA LEU A 277 -41.84 -22.50 -17.24
C LEU A 277 -42.33 -22.99 -18.61
N ALA A 278 -42.34 -24.30 -18.81
CA ALA A 278 -42.89 -24.88 -20.03
C ALA A 278 -44.35 -24.43 -20.23
N TRP A 279 -44.77 -24.18 -21.47
CA TRP A 279 -46.07 -23.58 -21.80
C TRP A 279 -47.26 -24.26 -21.12
N TYR A 280 -47.25 -25.59 -20.96
CA TYR A 280 -48.34 -26.34 -20.34
C TYR A 280 -48.46 -26.10 -18.82
N LYS A 281 -47.37 -25.70 -18.15
CA LYS A 281 -47.36 -25.41 -16.71
C LYS A 281 -47.98 -24.05 -16.37
N LEU A 282 -48.12 -23.17 -17.36
CA LEU A 282 -48.67 -21.84 -17.16
C LEU A 282 -50.10 -21.88 -16.62
N TYR A 283 -50.92 -22.86 -17.03
CA TYR A 283 -52.28 -23.02 -16.49
C TYR A 283 -52.33 -23.17 -14.97
N ALA A 284 -51.33 -23.83 -14.37
CA ALA A 284 -51.29 -24.08 -12.93
C ALA A 284 -50.46 -23.04 -12.17
N ARG A 285 -49.55 -22.33 -12.85
CA ARG A 285 -48.55 -21.46 -12.23
C ARG A 285 -48.30 -20.20 -13.05
N THR A 286 -49.36 -19.45 -13.34
CA THR A 286 -49.21 -18.15 -14.03
C THR A 286 -48.60 -17.09 -13.11
N ASP A 287 -48.86 -17.19 -11.80
CA ASP A 287 -48.53 -16.12 -10.85
C ASP A 287 -47.04 -16.07 -10.46
N ASP A 288 -46.31 -17.20 -10.52
CA ASP A 288 -44.90 -17.25 -10.08
C ASP A 288 -43.86 -17.03 -11.21
N VAL A 289 -44.28 -16.63 -12.41
CA VAL A 289 -43.36 -16.55 -13.56
C VAL A 289 -42.24 -15.54 -13.29
N GLU A 290 -42.57 -14.35 -12.77
CA GLU A 290 -41.60 -13.31 -12.41
C GLU A 290 -40.66 -13.78 -11.29
N ALA A 291 -41.22 -14.22 -10.16
CA ALA A 291 -40.44 -14.64 -9.00
C ALA A 291 -39.47 -15.78 -9.34
N THR A 292 -39.92 -16.77 -10.13
CA THR A 292 -39.08 -17.87 -10.60
C THR A 292 -37.97 -17.38 -11.53
N THR A 293 -38.28 -16.42 -12.40
CA THR A 293 -37.33 -15.85 -13.35
C THR A 293 -36.25 -15.04 -12.64
N VAL A 294 -36.65 -14.14 -11.73
CA VAL A 294 -35.73 -13.32 -10.92
C VAL A 294 -34.84 -14.20 -10.05
N ALA A 295 -35.40 -15.25 -9.44
CA ALA A 295 -34.62 -16.18 -8.61
C ALA A 295 -33.51 -16.89 -9.41
N VAL A 296 -33.79 -17.32 -10.64
CA VAL A 296 -32.78 -17.95 -11.51
C VAL A 296 -31.77 -16.91 -12.01
N LEU A 297 -32.24 -15.72 -12.37
CA LEU A 297 -31.39 -14.63 -12.84
C LEU A 297 -30.36 -14.22 -11.78
N ASN A 298 -30.79 -14.01 -10.54
CA ASN A 298 -29.89 -13.71 -9.40
C ASN A 298 -28.82 -14.78 -9.17
N GLN A 299 -29.08 -16.05 -9.52
CA GLN A 299 -28.12 -17.15 -9.38
C GLN A 299 -27.21 -17.33 -10.59
N ALA A 300 -27.67 -16.92 -11.78
CA ALA A 300 -27.03 -17.21 -13.05
C ALA A 300 -26.28 -16.01 -13.65
N GLN A 301 -26.61 -14.78 -13.24
CA GLN A 301 -26.10 -13.57 -13.86
C GLN A 301 -24.71 -13.20 -13.35
N LEU A 302 -23.72 -13.73 -14.07
CA LEU A 302 -22.29 -13.41 -13.98
C LEU A 302 -21.66 -13.29 -12.57
N PRO A 303 -21.94 -14.19 -11.60
CA PRO A 303 -21.37 -14.09 -10.27
C PRO A 303 -19.84 -14.25 -10.23
N GLN A 304 -19.25 -15.04 -11.12
CA GLN A 304 -17.79 -15.20 -11.15
C GLN A 304 -17.12 -13.96 -11.72
N SER A 305 -17.63 -13.46 -12.85
CA SER A 305 -17.10 -12.27 -13.52
C SER A 305 -17.16 -11.03 -12.63
N ASN A 306 -18.17 -10.91 -11.77
CA ASN A 306 -18.26 -9.83 -10.78
C ASN A 306 -17.12 -9.88 -9.75
N ARG A 307 -16.74 -11.07 -9.27
CA ARG A 307 -15.61 -11.21 -8.33
C ARG A 307 -14.27 -10.92 -9.02
N GLU A 308 -14.12 -11.37 -10.27
CA GLU A 308 -12.94 -11.07 -11.08
C GLU A 308 -12.83 -9.56 -11.36
N LEU A 309 -13.95 -8.88 -11.59
CA LEU A 309 -14.00 -7.41 -11.73
C LEU A 309 -13.50 -6.70 -10.47
N GLU A 310 -14.00 -7.10 -9.28
CA GLU A 310 -13.53 -6.55 -8.00
C GLU A 310 -12.02 -6.75 -7.81
N TYR A 311 -11.51 -7.93 -8.19
CA TYR A 311 -10.08 -8.21 -8.17
C TYR A 311 -9.29 -7.29 -9.10
N ILE A 312 -9.75 -7.12 -10.34
CA ILE A 312 -9.07 -6.26 -11.34
C ILE A 312 -9.05 -4.81 -10.89
N ILE A 313 -10.16 -4.29 -10.37
CA ILE A 313 -10.22 -2.93 -9.81
C ILE A 313 -9.16 -2.76 -8.73
N GLY A 314 -9.07 -3.72 -7.79
CA GLY A 314 -8.04 -3.71 -6.75
C GLY A 314 -6.60 -3.82 -7.27
N ARG A 315 -6.38 -4.58 -8.35
CA ARG A 315 -5.08 -4.67 -9.02
C ARG A 315 -4.70 -3.38 -9.72
N VAL A 316 -5.65 -2.74 -10.41
CA VAL A 316 -5.47 -1.43 -11.03
C VAL A 316 -5.17 -0.38 -9.96
N ASP A 317 -5.89 -0.41 -8.83
CA ASP A 317 -5.62 0.48 -7.68
C ASP A 317 -4.20 0.29 -7.15
N LYS A 318 -3.78 -0.95 -6.92
CA LYS A 318 -2.43 -1.25 -6.43
C LYS A 318 -1.33 -0.86 -7.42
N ALA A 319 -1.59 -1.01 -8.72
CA ALA A 319 -0.61 -0.76 -9.75
C ALA A 319 -0.37 0.74 -9.98
N VAL A 320 -1.40 1.58 -9.81
CA VAL A 320 -1.32 3.02 -10.14
C VAL A 320 -1.21 3.89 -8.89
N THR A 321 -1.83 3.50 -7.78
CA THR A 321 -1.93 4.33 -6.58
C THR A 321 -1.28 3.64 -5.38
N THR A 322 -0.46 4.37 -4.62
CA THR A 322 0.10 3.87 -3.35
C THR A 322 -0.92 3.89 -2.21
N ILE A 323 -2.02 4.62 -2.36
CA ILE A 323 -3.11 4.73 -1.40
C ILE A 323 -4.32 4.02 -2.03
N PRO A 324 -4.87 2.97 -1.41
CA PRO A 324 -6.06 2.32 -1.92
C PRO A 324 -7.24 3.31 -1.88
N SER A 325 -7.79 3.64 -3.05
CA SER A 325 -9.03 4.39 -3.14
C SER A 325 -10.16 3.53 -2.57
N ASN A 326 -10.80 3.99 -1.49
CA ASN A 326 -11.96 3.31 -0.90
C ASN A 326 -13.26 3.59 -1.70
N GLU A 327 -13.14 4.35 -2.80
CA GLU A 327 -14.22 4.62 -3.74
C GLU A 327 -14.48 3.37 -4.58
N LYS A 328 -15.40 2.53 -4.12
CA LYS A 328 -16.01 1.53 -4.98
C LYS A 328 -16.81 2.25 -6.06
N PRO A 329 -16.74 1.83 -7.34
CA PRO A 329 -17.60 2.39 -8.37
C PRO A 329 -19.06 2.21 -7.94
N SER A 330 -19.79 3.32 -7.79
CA SER A 330 -21.09 3.36 -7.12
C SER A 330 -22.14 2.43 -7.73
N GLN A 331 -22.03 2.11 -9.03
CA GLN A 331 -22.84 1.09 -9.71
C GLN A 331 -22.05 0.53 -10.90
N SER A 332 -21.84 -0.79 -10.96
CA SER A 332 -21.27 -1.43 -12.15
C SER A 332 -22.36 -1.60 -13.23
N PRO A 333 -22.02 -1.50 -14.53
CA PRO A 333 -22.94 -1.81 -15.63
C PRO A 333 -23.54 -3.22 -15.55
N ILE A 334 -22.86 -4.16 -14.90
CA ILE A 334 -23.42 -5.50 -14.66
C ILE A 334 -24.57 -5.42 -13.66
N SER A 335 -24.41 -4.65 -12.58
CA SER A 335 -25.48 -4.40 -11.61
C SER A 335 -26.70 -3.74 -12.25
N THR A 336 -26.51 -2.79 -13.18
CA THR A 336 -27.63 -2.15 -13.90
C THR A 336 -28.33 -3.13 -14.84
N ALA A 337 -27.58 -3.99 -15.54
CA ALA A 337 -28.16 -5.07 -16.34
C ALA A 337 -28.99 -6.06 -15.50
N ASN A 338 -28.57 -6.36 -14.27
CA ASN A 338 -29.35 -7.22 -13.36
C ASN A 338 -30.73 -6.59 -13.06
N VAL A 339 -30.76 -5.29 -12.77
CA VAL A 339 -32.01 -4.56 -12.51
C VAL A 339 -32.89 -4.50 -13.77
N LEU A 340 -32.31 -4.21 -14.93
CA LEU A 340 -33.04 -4.12 -16.20
C LEU A 340 -33.61 -5.47 -16.65
N SER A 341 -32.87 -6.56 -16.45
CA SER A 341 -33.32 -7.92 -16.77
C SER A 341 -34.40 -8.42 -15.79
N ALA A 342 -34.37 -7.99 -14.53
CA ALA A 342 -35.47 -8.19 -13.59
C ALA A 342 -36.73 -7.41 -14.02
N ALA A 343 -36.58 -6.16 -14.47
CA ALA A 343 -37.71 -5.40 -15.04
C ALA A 343 -38.27 -6.05 -16.32
N ALA A 344 -37.43 -6.71 -17.12
CA ALA A 344 -37.88 -7.50 -18.26
C ALA A 344 -38.66 -8.77 -17.84
N ALA A 345 -38.42 -9.32 -16.65
CA ALA A 345 -39.17 -10.47 -16.12
C ALA A 345 -40.64 -10.10 -15.81
N VAL A 346 -40.89 -8.86 -15.35
CA VAL A 346 -42.26 -8.33 -15.19
C VAL A 346 -43.01 -8.32 -16.52
N LYS A 347 -42.33 -7.93 -17.61
CA LYS A 347 -42.92 -7.97 -18.96
C LYS A 347 -43.22 -9.40 -19.40
N LEU A 348 -42.40 -10.37 -19.00
CA LEU A 348 -42.63 -11.79 -19.27
C LEU A 348 -43.88 -12.32 -18.52
N GLN A 349 -44.06 -11.94 -17.25
CA GLN A 349 -45.26 -12.25 -16.46
C GLN A 349 -46.54 -11.75 -17.16
N ASN A 350 -46.54 -10.48 -17.57
CA ASN A 350 -47.70 -9.88 -18.26
C ASN A 350 -48.03 -10.60 -19.57
N ASN A 351 -47.01 -11.04 -20.31
CA ASN A 351 -47.20 -11.83 -21.52
C ASN A 351 -47.70 -13.25 -21.22
N ALA A 352 -47.29 -13.87 -20.11
CA ALA A 352 -47.80 -15.15 -19.65
C ALA A 352 -49.30 -15.07 -19.35
N LEU A 353 -49.70 -14.08 -18.54
CA LEU A 353 -51.10 -13.84 -18.17
C LEU A 353 -51.97 -13.60 -19.41
N LYS A 354 -51.48 -12.76 -20.34
CA LYS A 354 -52.16 -12.52 -21.62
C LYS A 354 -52.31 -13.79 -22.45
N ALA A 355 -51.28 -14.64 -22.50
CA ALA A 355 -51.31 -15.89 -23.25
C ALA A 355 -52.32 -16.89 -22.64
N VAL A 356 -52.41 -16.98 -21.31
CA VAL A 356 -53.39 -17.83 -20.63
C VAL A 356 -54.82 -17.31 -20.83
N LEU A 357 -55.04 -16.00 -20.67
CA LEU A 357 -56.36 -15.39 -20.84
C LEU A 357 -56.87 -15.56 -22.29
N THR A 358 -56.00 -15.41 -23.28
CA THR A 358 -56.36 -15.61 -24.71
C THR A 358 -56.61 -17.07 -25.07
N ALA A 359 -56.02 -18.02 -24.33
CA ALA A 359 -56.33 -19.43 -24.50
C ALA A 359 -57.68 -19.80 -23.85
N LEU A 360 -57.92 -19.32 -22.62
CA LEU A 360 -59.17 -19.52 -21.90
C LEU A 360 -60.36 -18.85 -22.60
N SER A 361 -60.16 -17.68 -23.21
CA SER A 361 -61.22 -16.98 -23.94
C SER A 361 -61.71 -17.74 -25.18
N VAL A 362 -60.91 -18.66 -25.71
CA VAL A 362 -61.30 -19.56 -26.81
C VAL A 362 -61.85 -20.87 -26.27
N GLN A 363 -61.25 -21.41 -25.20
CA GLN A 363 -61.64 -22.70 -24.61
C GLN A 363 -63.02 -22.64 -23.95
N ILE A 364 -63.30 -21.60 -23.16
CA ILE A 364 -64.53 -21.51 -22.37
C ILE A 364 -65.77 -21.43 -23.27
N PRO A 365 -65.86 -20.53 -24.28
CA PRO A 365 -67.06 -20.44 -25.11
C PRO A 365 -67.31 -21.72 -25.93
N ILE A 366 -66.26 -22.30 -26.54
CA ILE A 366 -66.41 -23.50 -27.37
C ILE A 366 -66.82 -24.71 -26.52
N SER A 367 -66.26 -24.84 -25.31
CA SER A 367 -66.63 -25.90 -24.37
C SER A 367 -68.05 -25.70 -23.83
N LEU A 368 -68.44 -24.47 -23.53
CA LEU A 368 -69.81 -24.14 -23.10
C LEU A 368 -70.83 -24.42 -24.20
N CYS A 369 -70.50 -24.09 -25.46
CA CYS A 369 -71.33 -24.43 -26.62
C CYS A 369 -71.47 -25.95 -26.80
N ALA A 370 -70.40 -26.72 -26.57
CA ALA A 370 -70.46 -28.18 -26.65
C ALA A 370 -71.36 -28.79 -25.55
N VAL A 371 -71.25 -28.30 -24.31
CA VAL A 371 -72.09 -28.74 -23.19
C VAL A 371 -73.56 -28.32 -23.41
N GLY A 372 -73.78 -27.09 -23.86
CA GLY A 372 -75.11 -26.58 -24.18
C GLY A 372 -75.77 -27.34 -25.33
N GLY A 373 -75.01 -27.68 -26.38
CA GLY A 373 -75.50 -28.47 -27.50
C GLY A 373 -75.88 -29.91 -27.10
N TRP A 374 -75.15 -30.52 -26.15
CA TRP A 374 -75.54 -31.81 -25.57
C TRP A 374 -76.86 -31.70 -24.79
N TYR A 375 -76.95 -30.74 -23.87
CA TYR A 375 -78.05 -30.68 -22.90
C TYR A 375 -79.34 -30.12 -23.51
N PHE A 376 -79.25 -29.08 -24.34
CA PHE A 376 -80.42 -28.35 -24.85
C PHE A 376 -80.83 -28.72 -26.28
N ALA A 377 -79.91 -29.22 -27.11
CA ALA A 377 -80.14 -29.40 -28.55
C ALA A 377 -80.10 -30.87 -29.02
N GLU A 378 -80.11 -31.83 -28.08
CA GLU A 378 -80.07 -33.29 -28.33
C GLU A 378 -78.99 -33.74 -29.34
N CYS A 379 -77.91 -32.97 -29.46
CA CYS A 379 -76.85 -33.27 -30.41
C CYS A 379 -76.10 -34.54 -30.00
N THR A 380 -75.58 -35.28 -30.98
CA THR A 380 -74.86 -36.52 -30.69
C THR A 380 -73.65 -36.25 -29.79
N ALA A 381 -73.44 -37.14 -28.81
CA ALA A 381 -72.29 -37.08 -27.91
C ALA A 381 -70.96 -37.03 -28.66
N TYR A 382 -70.89 -37.72 -29.82
CA TYR A 382 -69.71 -37.73 -30.69
C TYR A 382 -69.39 -36.34 -31.27
N SER A 383 -70.38 -35.62 -31.83
CA SER A 383 -70.17 -34.30 -32.41
C SER A 383 -69.79 -33.24 -31.36
N MET A 384 -70.43 -33.29 -30.19
CA MET A 384 -70.16 -32.33 -29.11
C MET A 384 -68.81 -32.60 -28.43
N GLY A 385 -68.43 -33.88 -28.29
CA GLY A 385 -67.09 -34.28 -27.84
C GLY A 385 -65.99 -33.80 -28.79
N ALA A 386 -66.19 -33.91 -30.11
CA ALA A 386 -65.25 -33.39 -31.10
C ALA A 386 -65.12 -31.85 -31.05
N LEU A 387 -66.24 -31.14 -30.87
CA LEU A 387 -66.25 -29.68 -30.72
C LEU A 387 -65.49 -29.21 -29.47
N ALA A 388 -65.73 -29.86 -28.32
CA ALA A 388 -65.00 -29.58 -27.08
C ALA A 388 -63.49 -29.86 -27.24
N GLY A 389 -63.13 -30.99 -27.87
CA GLY A 389 -61.74 -31.33 -28.18
C GLY A 389 -61.06 -30.28 -29.06
N LEU A 390 -61.74 -29.76 -30.09
CA LEU A 390 -61.23 -28.70 -30.95
C LEU A 390 -60.98 -27.41 -30.16
N GLY A 391 -61.92 -26.99 -29.31
CA GLY A 391 -61.77 -25.81 -28.47
C GLY A 391 -60.54 -25.89 -27.55
N LEU A 392 -60.32 -27.05 -26.94
CA LEU A 392 -59.14 -27.32 -26.12
C LEU A 392 -57.85 -27.20 -26.94
N VAL A 393 -57.75 -27.91 -28.07
CA VAL A 393 -56.54 -27.93 -28.91
C VAL A 393 -56.20 -26.54 -29.45
N VAL A 394 -57.19 -25.77 -29.93
CA VAL A 394 -56.95 -24.42 -30.45
C VAL A 394 -56.49 -23.46 -29.35
N GLY A 395 -57.07 -23.56 -28.14
CA GLY A 395 -56.61 -22.79 -26.99
C GLY A 395 -55.17 -23.10 -26.61
N LEU A 396 -54.81 -24.38 -26.52
CA LEU A 396 -53.45 -24.83 -26.22
C LEU A 396 -52.45 -24.38 -27.30
N GLN A 397 -52.83 -24.45 -28.57
CA GLN A 397 -51.97 -24.02 -29.68
C GLN A 397 -51.69 -22.52 -29.63
N ARG A 398 -52.68 -21.69 -29.28
CA ARG A 398 -52.52 -20.24 -29.12
C ARG A 398 -51.61 -19.91 -27.94
N LEU A 399 -51.83 -20.55 -26.78
CA LEU A 399 -50.96 -20.43 -25.61
C LEU A 399 -49.51 -20.76 -25.96
N GLN A 400 -49.28 -21.91 -26.59
CA GLN A 400 -47.96 -22.37 -26.97
C GLN A 400 -47.26 -21.36 -27.89
N LYS A 401 -47.93 -20.90 -28.96
CA LYS A 401 -47.34 -19.93 -29.90
C LYS A 401 -47.02 -18.60 -29.24
N MET A 402 -47.92 -18.06 -28.42
CA MET A 402 -47.71 -16.79 -27.73
C MET A 402 -46.59 -16.89 -26.68
N TRP A 403 -46.59 -17.95 -25.88
CA TRP A 403 -45.56 -18.18 -24.87
C TRP A 403 -44.18 -18.37 -25.48
N LEU A 404 -44.04 -19.25 -26.47
CA LEU A 404 -42.74 -19.50 -27.12
C LEU A 404 -42.18 -18.22 -27.75
N LYS A 405 -43.04 -17.38 -28.33
CA LYS A 405 -42.62 -16.07 -28.86
C LYS A 405 -42.16 -15.12 -27.73
N ALA A 406 -42.92 -15.03 -26.64
CA ALA A 406 -42.57 -14.18 -25.50
C ALA A 406 -41.27 -14.63 -24.81
N ALA A 407 -41.12 -15.94 -24.60
CA ALA A 407 -39.93 -16.56 -24.02
C ALA A 407 -38.69 -16.29 -24.86
N LYS A 408 -38.76 -16.51 -26.19
CA LYS A 408 -37.64 -16.24 -27.10
C LYS A 408 -37.25 -14.77 -27.15
N ASN A 409 -38.23 -13.87 -27.12
CA ASN A 409 -37.97 -12.43 -27.06
C ASN A 409 -37.28 -12.03 -25.75
N TYR A 410 -37.77 -12.55 -24.62
CA TYR A 410 -37.17 -12.29 -23.31
C TYR A 410 -35.73 -12.82 -23.24
N GLU A 411 -35.51 -14.06 -23.68
CA GLU A 411 -34.18 -14.68 -23.77
C GLU A 411 -33.20 -13.78 -24.55
N LYS A 412 -33.61 -13.32 -25.74
CA LYS A 412 -32.82 -12.41 -26.55
C LYS A 412 -32.53 -11.09 -25.82
N THR A 413 -33.53 -10.47 -25.21
CA THR A 413 -33.35 -9.21 -24.48
C THR A 413 -32.37 -9.34 -23.33
N VAL A 414 -32.45 -10.41 -22.53
CA VAL A 414 -31.53 -10.62 -21.40
C VAL A 414 -30.10 -10.85 -21.90
N ILE A 415 -29.92 -11.65 -22.96
CA ILE A 415 -28.61 -11.89 -23.56
C ILE A 415 -28.03 -10.58 -24.12
N ASP A 416 -28.82 -9.79 -24.84
CA ASP A 416 -28.36 -8.53 -25.42
C ASP A 416 -27.99 -7.52 -24.32
N LEU A 417 -28.81 -7.36 -23.27
CA LEU A 417 -28.50 -6.53 -22.10
C LEU A 417 -27.22 -6.98 -21.37
N THR A 418 -26.98 -8.29 -21.30
CA THR A 418 -25.79 -8.83 -20.64
C THR A 418 -24.55 -8.61 -21.51
N ARG A 419 -24.66 -8.70 -22.84
CA ARG A 419 -23.54 -8.41 -23.75
C ARG A 419 -23.17 -6.93 -23.72
N THR A 420 -24.17 -6.04 -23.70
CA THR A 420 -23.91 -4.60 -23.60
C THR A 420 -23.25 -4.27 -22.28
N SER A 421 -23.70 -4.84 -21.16
CA SER A 421 -23.07 -4.57 -19.87
C SER A 421 -21.65 -5.11 -19.75
N ILE A 422 -21.33 -6.25 -20.36
CA ILE A 422 -19.93 -6.75 -20.44
C ILE A 422 -19.06 -5.78 -21.23
N THR A 423 -19.56 -5.25 -22.34
CA THR A 423 -18.80 -4.28 -23.17
C THR A 423 -18.59 -2.96 -22.42
N GLU A 424 -19.63 -2.45 -21.76
CA GLU A 424 -19.59 -1.22 -20.97
C GLU A 424 -18.65 -1.34 -19.76
N THR A 425 -18.62 -2.51 -19.11
CA THR A 425 -17.67 -2.75 -18.01
C THR A 425 -16.24 -2.86 -18.52
N GLU A 426 -16.01 -3.48 -19.68
CA GLU A 426 -14.68 -3.53 -20.30
C GLU A 426 -14.14 -2.12 -20.58
N THR A 427 -14.98 -1.24 -21.15
CA THR A 427 -14.61 0.16 -21.38
C THR A 427 -14.39 0.90 -20.06
N GLN A 428 -15.26 0.69 -19.07
CA GLN A 428 -15.14 1.34 -17.77
C GLN A 428 -13.83 0.97 -17.04
N ILE A 429 -13.40 -0.30 -17.08
CA ILE A 429 -12.11 -0.72 -16.49
C ILE A 429 -10.96 0.08 -17.11
N TRP A 430 -11.00 0.26 -18.43
CA TRP A 430 -9.96 0.97 -19.15
C TRP A 430 -9.98 2.48 -18.89
N ASP A 431 -11.15 3.11 -18.91
CA ASP A 431 -11.31 4.53 -18.62
C ASP A 431 -10.85 4.85 -17.19
N MET A 432 -11.20 4.00 -16.22
CA MET A 432 -10.73 4.10 -14.84
C MET A 432 -9.20 4.00 -14.74
N TYR A 433 -8.59 3.09 -15.50
CA TYR A 433 -7.14 2.96 -15.55
C TYR A 433 -6.48 4.20 -16.17
N GLU A 434 -6.97 4.69 -17.31
CA GLU A 434 -6.44 5.88 -17.97
C GLU A 434 -6.53 7.13 -17.08
N GLU A 435 -7.68 7.33 -16.42
CA GLU A 435 -7.87 8.46 -15.50
C GLU A 435 -6.87 8.40 -14.33
N ARG A 436 -6.70 7.22 -13.73
CA ARG A 436 -5.75 7.02 -12.63
C ARG A 436 -4.31 7.26 -13.09
N VAL A 437 -3.93 6.75 -14.26
CA VAL A 437 -2.58 6.98 -14.83
C VAL A 437 -2.36 8.45 -15.12
N ALA A 438 -3.35 9.16 -15.67
CA ALA A 438 -3.28 10.59 -15.91
C ALA A 438 -3.08 11.38 -14.61
N ARG A 439 -3.86 11.05 -13.57
CA ARG A 439 -3.72 11.62 -12.23
C ARG A 439 -2.34 11.37 -11.65
N ARG A 440 -1.82 10.14 -11.77
CA ARG A 440 -0.48 9.79 -11.28
C ARG A 440 0.62 10.54 -12.01
N ARG A 441 0.52 10.71 -13.33
CA ARG A 441 1.46 11.52 -14.11
C ARG A 441 1.45 12.99 -13.67
N GLN A 442 0.29 13.55 -13.35
CA GLN A 442 0.20 14.90 -12.79
C GLN A 442 0.87 14.98 -11.42
N GLU A 443 0.63 14.01 -10.54
CA GLU A 443 1.30 13.92 -9.22
C GLU A 443 2.83 13.86 -9.38
N LEU A 444 3.35 13.00 -10.27
CA LEU A 444 4.78 12.90 -10.55
C LEU A 444 5.35 14.21 -11.10
N ALA A 445 4.68 14.84 -12.06
CA ALA A 445 5.12 16.13 -12.61
C ALA A 445 5.17 17.22 -11.51
N THR A 446 4.20 17.24 -10.59
CA THR A 446 4.22 18.15 -9.45
C THR A 446 5.33 17.84 -8.46
N GLN A 447 5.63 16.55 -8.22
CA GLN A 447 6.76 16.09 -7.42
C GLN A 447 8.10 16.51 -8.01
N GLU A 448 8.29 16.31 -9.32
CA GLU A 448 9.50 16.71 -10.06
C GLU A 448 9.70 18.22 -10.02
N HIS A 449 8.65 19.00 -10.29
CA HIS A 449 8.72 20.46 -10.24
C HIS A 449 9.09 20.94 -8.83
N ALA A 450 8.40 20.46 -7.80
CA ALA A 450 8.68 20.84 -6.41
C ALA A 450 10.12 20.46 -6.01
N LEU A 451 10.61 19.28 -6.43
CA LEU A 451 11.97 18.85 -6.14
C LEU A 451 13.02 19.72 -6.84
N ALA A 452 12.78 20.08 -8.12
CA ALA A 452 13.67 20.95 -8.88
C ALA A 452 13.73 22.37 -8.30
N GLU A 453 12.58 22.92 -7.89
CA GLU A 453 12.47 24.21 -7.22
C GLU A 453 13.27 24.23 -5.91
N VAL A 454 13.07 23.22 -5.06
CA VAL A 454 13.79 23.11 -3.78
C VAL A 454 15.30 22.92 -4.01
N LYS A 455 15.71 22.09 -4.97
CA LYS A 455 17.13 21.92 -5.30
C LYS A 455 17.75 23.24 -5.73
N LYS A 456 17.08 24.01 -6.60
CA LYS A 456 17.57 25.31 -7.05
C LYS A 456 17.73 26.30 -5.90
N GLU A 457 16.72 26.43 -5.04
CA GLU A 457 16.80 27.34 -3.89
C GLU A 457 17.91 26.99 -2.89
N VAL A 458 18.20 25.70 -2.73
CA VAL A 458 19.24 25.24 -1.81
C VAL A 458 20.65 25.36 -2.42
N TYR A 459 20.82 25.12 -3.73
CA TYR A 459 22.13 25.22 -4.40
C TYR A 459 22.50 26.66 -4.81
N ASP A 460 21.56 27.53 -5.18
CA ASP A 460 21.85 28.93 -5.57
C ASP A 460 22.32 29.82 -4.39
N GLN A 461 22.32 29.30 -3.15
CA GLN A 461 22.75 30.02 -1.93
C GLN A 461 24.09 29.52 -1.34
N ASN A 462 24.68 28.47 -1.91
CA ASN A 462 26.06 28.03 -1.62
C ASN A 462 26.98 28.54 -2.72
#